data_AF-A0A8S2F7Q2-F1
#
_entry.id   AF-A0A8S2F7Q2-F1
#
_cell.length_a   1.000
_cell.length_b   1.000
_cell.length_c   1.000
_cell.angle_alpha   90.00
_cell.angle_beta   90.00
_cell.angle_gamma   90.00
#
_symmetry.space_group_name_H-M   'P 1'
#
loop_
_entity.id
_entity.type
_entity.pdbx_description
1 polymer ?
#
loop_
_entity_poly.entity_id
_entity_poly.type
_entity_poly.pdbx_seq_one_letter_code
_entity_poly.pdbx_strand_id
1 'polypeptide(L)'
;TGRYSLEQVISLLFDDNSLRNNLQRSHSNNVPALQNSANAVSNDRSLSPSLKQRLSDSITDDVIELSPADGAQPDDELERALQLSRETMEQIIDESDVTERTKDEPAGLKNVGNTCWFNSVVQTLYTLPYFRRLILSFQWQSRLFTDDLQAVGFTEELRNLFTLMLKSPRRSINPDRAIKKFKGTRKLCRVDFSHEDCSEFATLLIDLIELAFEATGKSQLTIDNSNQEYINPMNVLVTGEVIVERTEPKNDINERTEALRQINIQMIDSGNLYDGLETLWLGSADETLIRFTQDAQTTKQASKIIGPFEFYPKLYIDRYLQINKDLILAKRNAAKFLYAQLRELQNTLNNYIKYPCNDEAFSLANAIRIVYEFATGCRLNPLPPKKYLFFYISFYLNLFAYAYKFQNTLPAWLTEIEAKCAHIREDICRVQAELKQLYDDPQLKKKCYNLHAVCVHEGSATLGHFWTYVYHPDREKWF
;
A
#
# COMPACT_ATOMS: atom_id res chain seq x y z
N THR A 1 -49.51 -17.43 -8.29
CA THR A 1 -50.75 -17.79 -7.56
C THR A 1 -50.46 -18.98 -6.66
N GLY A 2 -50.18 -18.72 -5.40
CA GLY A 2 -50.09 -19.74 -4.36
C GLY A 2 -50.47 -19.08 -3.04
N ARG A 3 -51.77 -19.09 -2.72
CA ARG A 3 -52.25 -18.59 -1.43
C ARG A 3 -52.27 -19.76 -0.48
N TYR A 4 -51.30 -19.80 0.45
CA TYR A 4 -51.37 -20.73 1.57
C TYR A 4 -52.49 -20.27 2.52
N SER A 5 -53.29 -21.22 3.00
CA SER A 5 -54.23 -20.94 4.09
C SER A 5 -53.47 -20.70 5.39
N LEU A 6 -54.06 -19.95 6.34
CA LEU A 6 -53.46 -19.69 7.65
C LEU A 6 -53.09 -21.01 8.37
N GLU A 7 -53.88 -22.07 8.17
CA GLU A 7 -53.62 -23.41 8.70
C GLU A 7 -52.37 -24.07 8.08
N GLN A 8 -52.12 -23.83 6.79
CA GLN A 8 -50.90 -24.33 6.11
C GLN A 8 -49.65 -23.60 6.59
N VAL A 9 -49.74 -22.30 6.87
CA VAL A 9 -48.64 -21.51 7.45
C VAL A 9 -48.34 -21.96 8.88
N ILE A 10 -49.38 -22.26 9.66
CA ILE A 10 -49.24 -22.80 11.01
C ILE A 10 -48.58 -24.18 10.97
N SER A 11 -48.98 -25.08 10.06
CA SER A 11 -48.37 -26.40 9.93
C SER A 11 -46.88 -26.36 9.52
N LEU A 12 -46.48 -25.37 8.71
CA LEU A 12 -45.08 -25.19 8.29
C LEU A 12 -44.17 -24.63 9.39
N LEU A 13 -44.74 -23.88 10.35
CA LEU A 13 -44.02 -23.33 11.50
C LEU A 13 -43.73 -24.38 12.60
N PHE A 14 -44.35 -25.56 12.54
CA PHE A 14 -44.22 -26.62 13.56
C PHE A 14 -43.59 -27.92 13.04
N ASP A 15 -43.03 -27.94 11.82
CA ASP A 15 -42.41 -29.12 11.22
C ASP A 15 -40.87 -29.03 11.20
N ASP A 16 -40.24 -29.52 12.26
CA ASP A 16 -38.78 -29.46 12.52
C ASP A 16 -37.91 -30.22 11.49
N ASN A 17 -38.51 -31.08 10.65
CA ASN A 17 -37.74 -31.95 9.76
C ASN A 17 -37.33 -31.31 8.43
N SER A 18 -37.95 -30.20 8.02
CA SER A 18 -37.66 -29.56 6.72
C SER A 18 -36.39 -28.69 6.71
N LEU A 19 -35.98 -28.17 7.87
CA LEU A 19 -34.80 -27.31 8.03
C LEU A 19 -33.47 -28.06 7.88
N ARG A 20 -33.41 -29.36 8.24
CA ARG A 20 -32.18 -30.17 8.18
C ARG A 20 -31.76 -30.52 6.74
N ASN A 21 -32.70 -30.69 5.81
CA ASN A 21 -32.38 -31.16 4.46
C ASN A 21 -31.88 -30.06 3.51
N ASN A 22 -32.14 -28.78 3.81
CA ASN A 22 -31.69 -27.65 3.00
C ASN A 22 -30.27 -27.17 3.34
N LEU A 23 -29.75 -27.50 4.53
CA LEU A 23 -28.38 -27.17 4.96
C LEU A 23 -27.30 -28.04 4.29
N GLN A 24 -27.63 -29.24 3.81
CA GLN A 24 -26.66 -30.14 3.17
C GLN A 24 -26.39 -29.84 1.69
N ARG A 25 -27.21 -29.02 1.01
CA ARG A 25 -27.07 -28.76 -0.43
C ARG A 25 -26.25 -27.52 -0.80
N SER A 26 -25.86 -26.68 0.17
CA SER A 26 -25.02 -25.48 -0.07
C SER A 26 -23.52 -25.71 0.17
N HIS A 27 -23.12 -26.93 0.57
CA HIS A 27 -21.72 -27.33 0.67
C HIS A 27 -21.19 -27.78 -0.70
N SER A 28 -20.95 -26.83 -1.60
CA SER A 28 -20.08 -27.10 -2.75
C SER A 28 -19.33 -25.83 -3.16
N ASN A 29 -18.04 -25.85 -2.82
CA ASN A 29 -16.90 -25.31 -3.56
C ASN A 29 -17.03 -23.92 -4.19
N ASN A 30 -16.31 -22.95 -3.62
CA ASN A 30 -15.30 -22.15 -4.31
C ASN A 30 -14.59 -21.25 -3.30
N VAL A 31 -13.39 -21.65 -2.90
CA VAL A 31 -12.40 -20.74 -2.33
C VAL A 31 -11.67 -20.14 -3.53
N PRO A 32 -11.82 -18.82 -3.84
CA PRO A 32 -10.85 -18.20 -4.73
C PRO A 32 -9.51 -18.27 -4.00
N ALA A 33 -8.54 -18.96 -4.59
CA ALA A 33 -7.16 -18.77 -4.18
C ALA A 33 -6.86 -17.27 -4.30
N LEU A 34 -6.50 -16.63 -3.19
CA LEU A 34 -5.97 -15.26 -3.17
C LEU A 34 -4.70 -15.27 -4.04
N GLN A 35 -4.85 -14.96 -5.32
CA GLN A 35 -3.74 -14.66 -6.22
C GLN A 35 -3.30 -13.22 -5.93
N ASN A 36 -2.74 -12.97 -4.74
CA ASN A 36 -2.05 -11.73 -4.43
C ASN A 36 -0.57 -11.98 -4.65
N SER A 37 0.07 -11.25 -5.57
CA SER A 37 1.53 -11.33 -5.75
C SER A 37 2.15 -9.94 -5.69
N ALA A 38 2.96 -9.73 -4.65
CA ALA A 38 4.02 -8.72 -4.72
C ALA A 38 5.12 -9.27 -5.64
N ASN A 39 5.47 -8.50 -6.67
CA ASN A 39 6.59 -8.83 -7.53
C ASN A 39 7.73 -7.85 -7.22
N ALA A 40 8.85 -8.40 -6.74
CA ALA A 40 10.09 -7.66 -6.65
C ALA A 40 10.63 -7.39 -8.06
N VAL A 41 11.00 -6.13 -8.33
CA VAL A 41 11.72 -5.81 -9.56
C VAL A 41 13.21 -6.01 -9.29
N SER A 42 13.77 -7.11 -9.78
CA SER A 42 15.21 -7.37 -9.77
C SER A 42 15.82 -6.97 -11.12
N ASN A 43 16.92 -6.20 -11.09
CA ASN A 43 17.84 -6.14 -12.22
C ASN A 43 18.79 -7.33 -12.05
N ASP A 44 18.99 -8.13 -13.11
CA ASP A 44 19.69 -9.43 -13.12
C ASP A 44 21.23 -9.34 -12.89
N ARG A 45 21.67 -8.36 -12.08
CA ARG A 45 23.05 -8.21 -11.63
C ARG A 45 23.17 -8.85 -10.25
N SER A 46 23.74 -10.06 -10.19
CA SER A 46 24.07 -10.71 -8.93
C SER A 46 24.87 -9.76 -8.03
N LEU A 47 24.40 -9.53 -6.80
CA LEU A 47 25.16 -8.83 -5.75
C LEU A 47 26.51 -9.53 -5.60
N SER A 48 27.61 -8.77 -5.67
CA SER A 48 28.94 -9.33 -5.43
C SER A 48 29.03 -9.86 -3.99
N PRO A 49 29.74 -10.97 -3.73
CA PRO A 49 29.90 -11.52 -2.38
C PRO A 49 30.48 -10.51 -1.37
N SER A 50 31.27 -9.55 -1.85
CA SER A 50 31.86 -8.45 -1.07
C SER A 50 30.82 -7.42 -0.61
N LEU A 51 29.83 -7.10 -1.43
CA LEU A 51 28.69 -6.23 -1.07
C LEU A 51 27.80 -6.89 0.00
N LYS A 52 27.57 -8.20 -0.11
CA LYS A 52 26.80 -8.98 0.88
C LYS A 52 27.45 -8.99 2.25
N GLN A 53 28.76 -9.22 2.29
CA GLN A 53 29.53 -9.27 3.54
C GLN A 53 29.64 -7.89 4.21
N ARG A 54 29.73 -6.80 3.43
CA ARG A 54 29.82 -5.44 3.98
C ARG A 54 28.48 -4.86 4.43
N LEU A 55 27.37 -5.23 3.78
CA LEU A 55 26.02 -4.96 4.30
C LEU A 55 25.81 -5.66 5.66
N SER A 56 26.33 -6.89 5.82
CA SER A 56 26.26 -7.60 7.10
C SER A 56 27.23 -7.08 8.17
N ASP A 57 28.41 -6.60 7.80
CA ASP A 57 29.41 -6.06 8.74
C ASP A 57 29.07 -4.64 9.24
N SER A 58 28.16 -3.95 8.54
CA SER A 58 27.58 -2.68 8.96
C SER A 58 26.56 -2.83 10.11
N ILE A 59 26.32 -4.06 10.60
CA ILE A 59 25.33 -4.44 11.64
C ILE A 59 25.95 -4.42 13.05
N THR A 60 26.82 -3.45 13.34
CA THR A 60 27.11 -3.10 14.74
C THR A 60 26.32 -1.84 15.07
N ASP A 61 25.69 -1.78 16.25
CA ASP A 61 24.84 -0.68 16.75
C ASP A 61 25.58 0.67 16.90
N ASP A 62 26.74 0.82 16.29
CA ASP A 62 27.43 2.08 16.15
C ASP A 62 26.89 2.78 14.91
N VAL A 63 26.31 3.96 15.15
CA VAL A 63 26.12 5.00 14.13
C VAL A 63 27.34 4.96 13.22
N ILE A 64 27.14 4.69 11.93
CA ILE A 64 28.20 4.87 10.92
C ILE A 64 28.43 6.39 10.85
N GLU A 65 29.20 6.90 11.81
CA GLU A 65 30.07 8.03 11.58
C GLU A 65 31.01 7.55 10.47
N LEU A 66 30.70 7.96 9.24
CA LEU A 66 31.70 8.04 8.19
C LEU A 66 32.91 8.71 8.84
N SER A 67 33.96 7.94 9.11
CA SER A 67 35.20 8.50 9.63
C SER A 67 35.63 9.57 8.62
N PRO A 68 35.68 10.85 9.02
CA PRO A 68 36.00 11.91 8.09
C PRO A 68 37.40 11.65 7.57
N ALA A 69 37.62 11.89 6.28
CA ALA A 69 38.97 12.09 5.78
C ALA A 69 39.61 13.18 6.66
N ASP A 70 40.65 12.79 7.42
CA ASP A 70 41.43 13.61 8.36
C ASP A 70 40.80 14.97 8.73
N GLY A 71 39.88 14.95 9.70
CA GLY A 71 39.54 16.13 10.50
C GLY A 71 38.48 17.12 9.99
N ALA A 72 37.70 16.81 8.95
CA ALA A 72 36.59 17.69 8.49
C ALA A 72 35.24 17.32 9.14
N GLN A 73 34.47 18.30 9.63
CA GLN A 73 33.11 18.09 10.15
C GLN A 73 32.10 17.84 9.00
N PRO A 74 30.96 17.15 9.23
CA PRO A 74 29.93 16.91 8.21
C PRO A 74 29.35 18.19 7.56
N ASP A 75 29.35 19.30 8.32
CA ASP A 75 28.94 20.61 7.82
C ASP A 75 29.97 21.22 6.85
N ASP A 76 31.26 20.87 6.99
CA ASP A 76 32.35 21.35 6.13
C ASP A 76 32.31 20.72 4.73
N GLU A 77 31.92 19.44 4.61
CA GLU A 77 31.73 18.78 3.32
C GLU A 77 30.51 19.32 2.57
N LEU A 78 29.41 19.58 3.29
CA LEU A 78 28.24 20.25 2.73
C LEU A 78 28.60 21.67 2.27
N GLU A 79 29.36 22.42 3.07
CA GLU A 79 29.82 23.77 2.73
C GLU A 79 30.78 23.79 1.52
N ARG A 80 31.65 22.79 1.39
CA ARG A 80 32.54 22.61 0.24
C ARG A 80 31.79 22.24 -1.04
N ALA A 81 30.79 21.35 -0.95
CA ALA A 81 29.88 21.03 -2.05
C ALA A 81 29.04 22.24 -2.49
N LEU A 82 28.68 23.10 -1.54
CA LEU A 82 27.97 24.35 -1.78
C LEU A 82 28.86 25.41 -2.45
N GLN A 83 30.14 25.47 -2.12
CA GLN A 83 31.10 26.39 -2.74
C GLN A 83 31.30 26.10 -4.23
N LEU A 84 31.44 24.81 -4.58
CA LEU A 84 31.51 24.33 -5.97
C LEU A 84 30.29 24.71 -6.82
N SER A 85 29.12 24.88 -6.19
CA SER A 85 27.87 25.20 -6.88
C SER A 85 27.56 26.70 -6.91
N ARG A 86 28.32 27.52 -6.16
CA ARG A 86 28.15 28.97 -6.05
C ARG A 86 28.61 29.71 -7.31
N GLU A 87 29.65 29.22 -7.96
CA GLU A 87 30.16 29.76 -9.23
C GLU A 87 29.18 29.52 -10.39
N THR A 88 28.39 28.44 -10.33
CA THR A 88 27.36 28.12 -11.34
C THR A 88 26.07 28.94 -11.16
N MET A 89 25.80 29.45 -9.95
CA MET A 89 24.51 30.06 -9.57
C MET A 89 24.24 31.43 -10.20
N GLU A 90 25.27 32.24 -10.48
CA GLU A 90 25.10 33.61 -10.98
C GLU A 90 24.57 33.67 -12.43
N GLN A 91 24.60 32.57 -13.18
CA GLN A 91 24.21 32.53 -14.60
C GLN A 91 22.83 31.89 -14.88
N ILE A 92 22.06 31.53 -13.85
CA ILE A 92 20.81 30.73 -13.99
C ILE A 92 19.56 31.49 -13.51
N ILE A 93 19.74 32.71 -13.02
CA ILE A 93 18.70 33.50 -12.36
C ILE A 93 17.80 34.15 -13.43
N ASP A 94 16.69 33.50 -13.78
CA ASP A 94 15.59 34.09 -14.55
C ASP A 94 14.91 35.20 -13.73
N GLU A 95 15.02 36.47 -14.14
CA GLU A 95 14.59 37.66 -13.38
C GLU A 95 13.06 37.83 -13.24
N SER A 96 12.25 37.00 -13.90
CA SER A 96 10.80 37.23 -14.05
C SER A 96 9.92 36.81 -12.85
N ASP A 97 10.48 36.16 -11.82
CA ASP A 97 9.72 35.68 -10.65
C ASP A 97 10.34 36.19 -9.34
N VAL A 98 9.66 37.16 -8.74
CA VAL A 98 10.14 38.00 -7.62
C VAL A 98 9.65 37.49 -6.26
N THR A 99 8.95 36.34 -6.22
CA THR A 99 8.38 35.86 -4.95
C THR A 99 9.44 35.13 -4.12
N GLU A 100 9.83 35.78 -3.02
CA GLU A 100 10.77 35.23 -2.05
C GLU A 100 10.08 34.18 -1.15
N ARG A 101 10.82 33.10 -0.87
CA ARG A 101 10.43 32.07 0.09
C ARG A 101 10.74 32.56 1.50
N THR A 102 9.91 32.20 2.47
CA THR A 102 10.31 32.36 3.87
C THR A 102 11.47 31.40 4.18
N LYS A 103 12.29 31.74 5.19
CA LYS A 103 13.50 30.97 5.56
C LYS A 103 13.21 29.47 5.78
N ASP A 104 11.99 29.17 6.19
CA ASP A 104 11.55 27.83 6.54
C ASP A 104 10.71 27.16 5.44
N GLU A 105 10.43 27.79 4.29
CA GLU A 105 9.66 27.13 3.23
C GLU A 105 10.58 26.34 2.28
N PRO A 106 10.28 25.05 2.01
CA PRO A 106 11.00 24.29 0.98
C PRO A 106 10.76 24.90 -0.41
N ALA A 107 11.77 24.86 -1.28
CA ALA A 107 11.64 25.36 -2.64
C ALA A 107 10.78 24.43 -3.49
N GLY A 108 9.80 24.98 -4.20
CA GLY A 108 9.05 24.29 -5.24
C GLY A 108 9.81 24.16 -6.56
N LEU A 109 9.24 23.40 -7.50
CA LEU A 109 9.74 23.31 -8.88
C LEU A 109 8.68 23.83 -9.85
N LYS A 110 9.06 24.70 -10.78
CA LYS A 110 8.16 25.18 -11.83
C LYS A 110 7.78 24.01 -12.74
N ASN A 111 6.50 23.87 -13.06
CA ASN A 111 6.06 22.87 -14.02
C ASN A 111 6.36 23.35 -15.44
N VAL A 112 7.20 22.61 -16.19
CA VAL A 112 7.61 22.96 -17.55
C VAL A 112 6.94 22.02 -18.54
N GLY A 113 5.83 22.43 -19.14
CA GLY A 113 5.02 21.55 -19.99
C GLY A 113 4.39 20.39 -19.20
N ASN A 114 4.40 19.18 -19.74
CA ASN A 114 3.82 17.98 -19.11
C ASN A 114 4.80 17.22 -18.20
N THR A 115 5.70 17.93 -17.50
CA THR A 115 6.82 17.31 -16.75
C THR A 115 6.58 17.21 -15.24
N CYS A 116 5.33 17.27 -14.79
CA CYS A 116 4.99 17.18 -13.36
C CYS A 116 5.45 15.87 -12.69
N TRP A 117 5.60 14.78 -13.44
CA TRP A 117 6.21 13.53 -12.99
C TRP A 117 7.68 13.72 -12.57
N PHE A 118 8.44 14.55 -13.30
CA PHE A 118 9.83 14.87 -12.98
C PHE A 118 9.90 15.59 -11.63
N ASN A 119 9.08 16.63 -11.48
CA ASN A 119 9.05 17.43 -10.27
C ASN A 119 8.71 16.60 -9.03
N SER A 120 7.72 15.72 -9.15
CA SER A 120 7.24 14.86 -8.05
C SER A 120 8.34 13.91 -7.56
N VAL A 121 8.99 13.19 -8.48
CA VAL A 121 10.09 12.27 -8.13
C VAL A 121 11.31 13.01 -7.60
N VAL A 122 11.70 14.12 -8.22
CA VAL A 122 12.87 14.90 -7.80
C VAL A 122 12.68 15.49 -6.41
N GLN A 123 11.50 16.04 -6.09
CA GLN A 123 11.18 16.52 -4.74
C GLN A 123 11.19 15.39 -3.71
N THR A 124 10.63 14.23 -4.08
CA THR A 124 10.64 13.03 -3.22
C THR A 124 12.05 12.63 -2.84
N LEU A 125 12.95 12.52 -3.81
CA LEU A 125 14.32 12.07 -3.57
C LEU A 125 15.19 13.16 -2.93
N TYR A 126 14.97 14.43 -3.27
CA TYR A 126 15.67 15.57 -2.64
C TYR A 126 15.43 15.66 -1.13
N THR A 127 14.26 15.25 -0.66
CA THR A 127 13.91 15.33 0.76
C THR A 127 14.53 14.21 1.60
N LEU A 128 15.13 13.19 0.97
CA LEU A 128 15.91 12.15 1.65
C LEU A 128 17.31 12.72 1.98
N PRO A 129 17.68 12.90 3.27
CA PRO A 129 18.92 13.59 3.63
C PRO A 129 20.18 12.96 3.07
N TYR A 130 20.27 11.62 3.09
CA TYR A 130 21.44 10.89 2.59
C TYR A 130 21.54 10.98 1.06
N PHE A 131 20.45 10.74 0.34
CA PHE A 131 20.39 10.93 -1.12
C PHE A 131 20.80 12.36 -1.52
N ARG A 132 20.24 13.36 -0.85
CA ARG A 132 20.56 14.77 -1.12
C ARG A 132 22.05 15.08 -0.92
N ARG A 133 22.65 14.59 0.17
CA ARG A 133 24.09 14.78 0.44
C ARG A 133 24.94 14.13 -0.64
N LEU A 134 24.63 12.88 -1.03
CA LEU A 134 25.35 12.18 -2.11
C LEU A 134 25.34 12.99 -3.42
N ILE A 135 24.18 13.48 -3.84
CA ILE A 135 24.09 14.26 -5.08
C ILE A 135 24.85 15.59 -4.96
N LEU A 136 24.74 16.29 -3.83
CA LEU A 136 25.46 17.55 -3.60
C LEU A 136 26.99 17.33 -3.60
N SER A 137 27.47 16.22 -3.05
CA SER A 137 28.89 15.87 -3.00
C SER A 137 29.42 15.27 -4.30
N PHE A 138 28.57 15.02 -5.30
CA PHE A 138 29.00 14.46 -6.58
C PHE A 138 30.03 15.36 -7.25
N GLN A 139 31.20 14.81 -7.57
CA GLN A 139 32.29 15.52 -8.23
C GLN A 139 32.70 14.78 -9.49
N TRP A 140 32.82 15.52 -10.58
CA TRP A 140 33.33 15.00 -11.84
C TRP A 140 34.57 15.77 -12.27
N GLN A 141 35.62 15.04 -12.63
CA GLN A 141 36.82 15.60 -13.22
C GLN A 141 36.80 15.36 -14.72
N SER A 142 36.77 16.44 -15.50
CA SER A 142 36.60 16.48 -16.96
C SER A 142 37.68 15.76 -17.80
N ARG A 143 38.70 15.17 -17.16
CA ARG A 143 39.81 14.46 -17.83
C ARG A 143 39.49 13.02 -18.22
N LEU A 144 38.32 12.52 -17.85
CA LEU A 144 37.95 11.13 -17.97
C LEU A 144 36.98 10.95 -19.15
N PHE A 145 37.41 10.17 -20.15
CA PHE A 145 36.55 9.76 -21.26
C PHE A 145 35.77 8.52 -20.82
N THR A 146 34.45 8.67 -20.68
CA THR A 146 33.55 7.54 -20.38
C THR A 146 32.41 7.53 -21.38
N ASP A 147 32.01 6.35 -21.83
CA ASP A 147 30.83 6.16 -22.69
C ASP A 147 29.53 6.68 -22.03
N ASP A 148 29.53 6.81 -20.69
CA ASP A 148 28.41 7.27 -19.86
C ASP A 148 28.38 8.80 -19.63
N LEU A 149 29.03 9.59 -20.50
CA LEU A 149 29.14 11.05 -20.35
C LEU A 149 27.78 11.76 -20.18
N GLN A 150 26.71 11.20 -20.75
CA GLN A 150 25.37 11.79 -20.59
C GLN A 150 24.78 11.54 -19.20
N ALA A 151 25.06 10.40 -18.57
CA ALA A 151 24.64 10.10 -17.20
C ALA A 151 25.36 10.99 -16.18
N VAL A 152 26.68 11.17 -16.38
CA VAL A 152 27.49 12.13 -15.62
C VAL A 152 26.95 13.56 -15.78
N GLY A 153 26.74 14.00 -17.02
CA GLY A 153 26.23 15.35 -17.30
C GLY A 153 24.81 15.60 -16.80
N PHE A 154 23.95 14.57 -16.73
CA PHE A 154 22.65 14.68 -16.07
C PHE A 154 22.79 14.81 -14.55
N THR A 155 23.65 13.99 -13.93
CA THR A 155 23.88 14.00 -12.48
C THR A 155 24.49 15.34 -12.02
N GLU A 156 25.37 15.94 -12.83
CA GLU A 156 25.91 17.27 -12.59
C GLU A 156 24.81 18.36 -12.62
N GLU A 157 23.90 18.34 -13.60
CA GLU A 157 22.78 19.29 -13.61
C GLU A 157 21.78 19.03 -12.49
N LEU A 158 21.61 17.77 -12.06
CA LEU A 158 20.79 17.45 -10.89
C LEU A 158 21.40 18.02 -9.61
N ARG A 159 22.73 17.96 -9.45
CA ARG A 159 23.47 18.64 -8.37
C ARG A 159 23.25 20.16 -8.39
N ASN A 160 23.31 20.79 -9.57
CA ASN A 160 23.03 22.22 -9.72
C ASN A 160 21.59 22.54 -9.29
N LEU A 161 20.61 21.73 -9.71
CA LEU A 161 19.22 21.88 -9.32
C LEU A 161 19.03 21.75 -7.80
N PHE A 162 19.65 20.74 -7.17
CA PHE A 162 19.60 20.53 -5.72
C PHE A 162 20.21 21.70 -4.94
N THR A 163 21.30 22.26 -5.46
CA THR A 163 21.91 23.47 -4.89
C THR A 163 20.96 24.65 -4.94
N LEU A 164 20.31 24.88 -6.09
CA LEU A 164 19.32 25.94 -6.24
C LEU A 164 18.14 25.73 -5.29
N MET A 165 17.61 24.51 -5.18
CA MET A 165 16.54 24.19 -4.22
C MET A 165 16.97 24.46 -2.77
N LEU A 166 18.25 24.21 -2.44
CA LEU A 166 18.78 24.42 -1.10
C LEU A 166 19.03 25.90 -0.78
N LYS A 167 19.62 26.67 -1.71
CA LYS A 167 20.16 28.01 -1.41
C LYS A 167 19.37 29.18 -1.99
N SER A 168 18.64 28.97 -3.07
CA SER A 168 17.93 30.07 -3.74
C SER A 168 16.86 30.66 -2.83
N PRO A 169 16.74 31.99 -2.71
CA PRO A 169 15.68 32.63 -1.94
C PRO A 169 14.30 32.56 -2.62
N ARG A 170 14.20 31.91 -3.79
CA ARG A 170 12.96 31.86 -4.58
C ARG A 170 12.00 30.78 -4.09
N ARG A 171 10.70 31.04 -4.19
CA ARG A 171 9.66 30.03 -3.92
C ARG A 171 9.70 28.84 -4.86
N SER A 172 10.10 29.05 -6.12
CA SER A 172 10.17 27.98 -7.11
C SER A 172 11.40 28.07 -8.00
N ILE A 173 11.98 26.91 -8.34
CA ILE A 173 13.16 26.78 -9.21
C ILE A 173 12.73 26.22 -10.56
N ASN A 174 13.33 26.68 -11.65
CA ASN A 174 13.06 26.16 -12.99
C ASN A 174 13.92 24.90 -13.26
N PRO A 175 13.32 23.71 -13.42
CA PRO A 175 14.05 22.46 -13.65
C PRO A 175 14.42 22.21 -15.13
N ASP A 176 14.12 23.12 -16.06
CA ASP A 176 14.24 22.91 -17.51
C ASP A 176 15.62 22.40 -17.98
N ARG A 177 16.72 22.89 -17.38
CA ARG A 177 18.07 22.42 -17.72
C ARG A 177 18.27 20.93 -17.41
N ALA A 178 17.87 20.50 -16.21
CA ALA A 178 17.96 19.09 -15.80
C ALA A 178 17.03 18.20 -16.64
N ILE A 179 15.81 18.67 -16.93
CA ILE A 179 14.86 17.97 -17.82
C ILE A 179 15.44 17.80 -19.23
N LYS A 180 16.08 18.83 -19.79
CA LYS A 180 16.72 18.78 -21.12
C LYS A 180 17.87 17.76 -21.15
N LYS A 181 18.73 17.74 -20.13
CA LYS A 181 19.78 16.71 -20.02
C LYS A 181 19.18 15.31 -19.94
N PHE A 182 18.18 15.12 -19.08
CA PHE A 182 17.47 13.84 -18.93
C PHE A 182 16.88 13.36 -20.26
N LYS A 183 16.19 14.23 -21.02
CA LYS A 183 15.66 13.86 -22.34
C LYS A 183 16.77 13.42 -23.31
N GLY A 184 17.98 13.96 -23.16
CA GLY A 184 19.17 13.56 -23.90
C GLY A 184 19.69 12.16 -23.55
N THR A 185 19.47 11.68 -22.32
CA THR A 185 19.95 10.35 -21.86
C THR A 185 19.07 9.18 -22.32
N ARG A 186 17.87 9.44 -22.87
CA ARG A 186 16.91 8.40 -23.29
C ARG A 186 17.51 7.34 -24.23
N LYS A 187 18.52 7.68 -25.04
CA LYS A 187 19.21 6.73 -25.93
C LYS A 187 20.03 5.67 -25.18
N LEU A 188 20.54 6.00 -23.99
CA LEU A 188 21.35 5.06 -23.19
C LEU A 188 20.50 3.96 -22.58
N CYS A 189 19.24 4.25 -22.29
CA CYS A 189 18.42 3.42 -21.40
C CYS A 189 17.57 2.39 -22.14
N ARG A 190 17.54 2.41 -23.48
CA ARG A 190 16.82 1.44 -24.33
C ARG A 190 15.34 1.24 -23.94
N VAL A 191 14.69 2.25 -23.36
CA VAL A 191 13.26 2.21 -23.03
C VAL A 191 12.51 3.23 -23.89
N ASP A 192 11.49 2.76 -24.62
CA ASP A 192 10.57 3.61 -25.38
C ASP A 192 9.52 4.21 -24.43
N PHE A 193 9.76 5.44 -23.99
CA PHE A 193 8.84 6.23 -23.17
C PHE A 193 7.61 6.64 -23.97
N SER A 194 6.64 5.74 -24.08
CA SER A 194 5.32 6.08 -24.63
C SER A 194 4.42 6.81 -23.63
N HIS A 195 4.65 6.62 -22.32
CA HIS A 195 3.88 7.24 -21.23
C HIS A 195 4.84 7.73 -20.14
N GLU A 196 4.75 9.00 -19.76
CA GLU A 196 5.66 9.59 -18.77
C GLU A 196 5.19 9.24 -17.34
N ASP A 197 5.61 8.06 -16.85
CA ASP A 197 5.28 7.49 -15.53
C ASP A 197 6.36 7.82 -14.47
N CYS A 198 5.92 8.20 -13.26
CA CYS A 198 6.80 8.45 -12.11
C CYS A 198 7.61 7.23 -11.66
N SER A 199 7.03 6.02 -11.69
CA SER A 199 7.73 4.80 -11.26
C SER A 199 8.91 4.49 -12.17
N GLU A 200 8.65 4.50 -13.48
CA GLU A 200 9.65 4.28 -14.51
C GLU A 200 10.74 5.37 -14.47
N PHE A 201 10.34 6.64 -14.37
CA PHE A 201 11.28 7.73 -14.25
C PHE A 201 12.16 7.61 -13.00
N ALA A 202 11.59 7.27 -11.84
CA ALA A 202 12.35 7.15 -10.60
C ALA A 202 13.41 6.05 -10.71
N THR A 203 13.08 4.91 -11.31
CA THR A 203 14.05 3.83 -11.57
C THR A 203 15.14 4.29 -12.53
N LEU A 204 14.77 4.92 -13.64
CA LEU A 204 15.74 5.44 -14.59
C LEU A 204 16.66 6.51 -13.97
N LEU A 205 16.11 7.43 -13.20
CA LEU A 205 16.89 8.47 -12.53
C LEU A 205 17.93 7.83 -11.59
N ILE A 206 17.55 6.81 -10.82
CA ILE A 206 18.49 6.08 -9.95
C ILE A 206 19.56 5.38 -10.80
N ASP A 207 19.20 4.72 -11.89
CA ASP A 207 20.15 4.02 -12.76
C ASP A 207 21.16 4.99 -13.40
N LEU A 208 20.72 6.17 -13.84
CA LEU A 208 21.62 7.20 -14.39
C LEU A 208 22.60 7.72 -13.34
N ILE A 209 22.14 7.93 -12.11
CA ILE A 209 22.98 8.39 -11.03
C ILE A 209 23.96 7.27 -10.64
N GLU A 210 23.50 6.02 -10.52
CA GLU A 210 24.38 4.87 -10.28
C GLU A 210 25.49 4.79 -11.32
N LEU A 211 25.14 4.88 -12.62
CA LEU A 211 26.12 4.89 -13.71
C LEU A 211 27.13 6.04 -13.57
N ALA A 212 26.67 7.25 -13.21
CA ALA A 212 27.55 8.39 -12.99
C ALA A 212 28.52 8.17 -11.81
N PHE A 213 28.03 7.64 -10.68
CA PHE A 213 28.88 7.31 -9.53
C PHE A 213 29.84 6.18 -9.82
N GLU A 214 29.45 5.20 -10.64
CA GLU A 214 30.31 4.10 -11.06
C GLU A 214 31.46 4.60 -11.94
N ALA A 215 31.13 5.43 -12.93
CA ALA A 215 32.08 6.00 -13.88
C ALA A 215 33.13 6.87 -13.16
N THR A 216 32.69 7.72 -12.23
CA THR A 216 33.56 8.60 -11.44
C THR A 216 34.44 7.83 -10.46
N GLY A 217 33.87 6.88 -9.71
CA GLY A 217 34.58 6.09 -8.71
C GLY A 217 35.65 5.16 -9.28
N LYS A 218 35.32 4.39 -10.33
CA LYS A 218 36.30 3.51 -10.99
C LYS A 218 37.46 4.29 -11.61
N SER A 219 37.15 5.46 -12.16
CA SER A 219 38.15 6.33 -12.73
C SER A 219 39.11 6.85 -11.65
N GLN A 220 38.58 7.24 -10.48
CA GLN A 220 39.38 7.68 -9.34
C GLN A 220 40.32 6.57 -8.84
N LEU A 221 39.82 5.34 -8.66
CA LEU A 221 40.67 4.19 -8.28
C LEU A 221 41.78 3.91 -9.30
N THR A 222 41.47 4.08 -10.59
CA THR A 222 42.45 3.93 -11.67
C THR A 222 43.56 4.98 -11.56
N ILE A 223 43.20 6.24 -11.26
CA ILE A 223 44.15 7.33 -11.04
C ILE A 223 45.02 7.06 -9.80
N ASP A 224 44.41 6.56 -8.73
CA ASP A 224 45.07 6.31 -7.45
C ASP A 224 45.87 4.99 -7.44
N ASN A 225 45.89 4.23 -8.56
CA ASN A 225 46.48 2.89 -8.68
C ASN A 225 46.02 1.93 -7.57
N SER A 226 44.77 2.06 -7.15
CA SER A 226 44.17 1.21 -6.12
C SER A 226 43.56 -0.04 -6.74
N ASN A 227 43.88 -1.21 -6.18
CA ASN A 227 43.28 -2.49 -6.56
C ASN A 227 41.98 -2.80 -5.77
N GLN A 228 41.45 -1.84 -5.00
CA GLN A 228 40.23 -2.05 -4.25
C GLN A 228 39.01 -2.08 -5.20
N GLU A 229 38.01 -2.88 -4.84
CA GLU A 229 36.71 -2.84 -5.51
C GLU A 229 35.99 -1.54 -5.16
N TYR A 230 35.52 -0.80 -6.16
CA TYR A 230 34.68 0.38 -5.94
C TYR A 230 33.31 -0.05 -5.42
N ILE A 231 32.89 0.54 -4.30
CA ILE A 231 31.52 0.38 -3.81
C ILE A 231 30.74 1.62 -4.17
N ASN A 232 29.74 1.44 -5.03
CA ASN A 232 28.87 2.52 -5.44
C ASN A 232 27.95 2.93 -4.27
N PRO A 233 28.05 4.16 -3.75
CA PRO A 233 27.26 4.59 -2.60
C PRO A 233 25.75 4.62 -2.88
N MET A 234 25.35 4.77 -4.14
CA MET A 234 23.94 4.68 -4.53
C MET A 234 23.38 3.27 -4.32
N ASN A 235 24.17 2.23 -4.62
CA ASN A 235 23.73 0.85 -4.46
C ASN A 235 23.47 0.51 -2.99
N VAL A 236 24.30 1.02 -2.08
CA VAL A 236 24.11 0.85 -0.63
C VAL A 236 22.79 1.46 -0.15
N LEU A 237 22.39 2.62 -0.71
CA LEU A 237 21.17 3.33 -0.30
C LEU A 237 19.87 2.69 -0.84
N VAL A 238 19.88 2.26 -2.10
CA VAL A 238 18.64 1.94 -2.83
C VAL A 238 18.45 0.45 -3.11
N THR A 239 19.43 -0.38 -2.76
CA THR A 239 19.38 -1.83 -3.01
C THR A 239 19.28 -2.59 -1.69
N GLY A 240 18.28 -3.45 -1.58
CA GLY A 240 18.11 -4.40 -0.49
C GLY A 240 18.05 -5.83 -1.04
N GLU A 241 17.57 -6.76 -0.23
CA GLU A 241 17.53 -8.18 -0.57
C GLU A 241 16.12 -8.76 -0.50
N VAL A 242 15.76 -9.53 -1.51
CA VAL A 242 14.52 -10.33 -1.55
C VAL A 242 14.87 -11.81 -1.74
N ILE A 243 14.11 -12.70 -1.11
CA ILE A 243 14.25 -14.13 -1.24
C ILE A 243 13.17 -14.64 -2.19
N VAL A 244 13.61 -15.24 -3.28
CA VAL A 244 12.76 -15.84 -4.30
C VAL A 244 12.83 -17.35 -4.16
N GLU A 245 11.68 -17.96 -3.88
CA GLU A 245 11.51 -19.40 -3.86
C GLU A 245 11.10 -19.89 -5.25
N ARG A 246 11.82 -20.87 -5.78
CA ARG A 246 11.40 -21.61 -6.98
C ARG A 246 11.21 -23.07 -6.62
N THR A 247 10.00 -23.57 -6.89
CA THR A 247 9.72 -25.00 -6.83
C THR A 247 10.17 -25.63 -8.14
N GLU A 248 11.20 -26.46 -8.08
CA GLU A 248 11.64 -27.24 -9.23
C GLU A 248 10.68 -28.42 -9.50
N PRO A 249 10.67 -29.01 -10.71
CA PRO A 249 9.74 -30.08 -11.10
C PRO A 249 9.78 -31.33 -10.20
N LYS A 250 10.78 -31.46 -9.32
CA LYS A 250 10.96 -32.58 -8.37
C LYS A 250 10.49 -32.28 -6.94
N ASN A 251 9.78 -31.17 -6.71
CA ASN A 251 9.44 -30.65 -5.38
C ASN A 251 10.66 -30.23 -4.53
N ASP A 252 11.83 -30.06 -5.13
CA ASP A 252 12.95 -29.40 -4.48
C ASP A 252 12.67 -27.88 -4.47
N ILE A 253 12.68 -27.29 -3.28
CA ILE A 253 12.52 -25.85 -3.09
C ILE A 253 13.92 -25.25 -3.14
N ASN A 254 14.18 -24.40 -4.13
CA ASN A 254 15.42 -23.65 -4.23
C ASN A 254 15.16 -22.20 -3.83
N GLU A 255 15.89 -21.71 -2.82
CA GLU A 255 15.83 -20.32 -2.37
C GLU A 255 16.99 -19.53 -2.99
N ARG A 256 16.70 -18.42 -3.65
CA ARG A 256 17.71 -17.50 -4.19
C ARG A 256 17.50 -16.10 -3.64
N THR A 257 18.56 -15.50 -3.13
CA THR A 257 18.58 -14.07 -2.80
C THR A 257 18.82 -13.24 -4.05
N GLU A 258 17.94 -12.28 -4.33
CA GLU A 258 18.02 -11.32 -5.42
C GLU A 258 18.06 -9.88 -4.88
N ALA A 259 18.59 -8.96 -5.69
CA ALA A 259 18.63 -7.54 -5.37
C ALA A 259 17.23 -6.92 -5.51
N LEU A 260 16.82 -6.14 -4.50
CA LEU A 260 15.53 -5.46 -4.44
C LEU A 260 15.69 -3.94 -4.47
N ARG A 261 15.12 -3.27 -5.47
CA ARG A 261 15.06 -1.80 -5.55
C ARG A 261 13.65 -1.23 -5.46
N GLN A 262 12.66 -2.06 -5.72
CA GLN A 262 11.25 -1.68 -5.81
C GLN A 262 10.38 -2.91 -5.62
N ILE A 263 9.27 -2.73 -4.90
CA ILE A 263 8.22 -3.72 -4.74
C ILE A 263 7.00 -3.22 -5.51
N ASN A 264 6.61 -3.95 -6.54
CA ASN A 264 5.36 -3.69 -7.24
C ASN A 264 4.25 -4.46 -6.53
N ILE A 265 3.19 -3.74 -6.13
CA ILE A 265 2.01 -4.35 -5.51
C ILE A 265 0.92 -4.39 -6.57
N GLN A 266 0.51 -5.61 -6.92
CA GLN A 266 -0.65 -5.80 -7.77
C GLN A 266 -1.93 -5.63 -6.94
N MET A 267 -2.78 -4.70 -7.39
CA MET A 267 -4.09 -4.49 -6.80
C MET A 267 -5.05 -5.53 -7.33
N ILE A 268 -5.07 -6.70 -6.71
CA ILE A 268 -6.08 -7.73 -6.93
C ILE A 268 -6.88 -7.79 -5.64
N ASP A 269 -7.92 -6.95 -5.54
CA ASP A 269 -8.84 -6.88 -4.40
C ASP A 269 -8.21 -6.62 -3.01
N SER A 270 -6.90 -6.32 -2.92
CA SER A 270 -6.22 -6.02 -1.66
C SER A 270 -6.65 -4.64 -1.14
N GLY A 271 -7.32 -4.63 0.02
CA GLY A 271 -7.78 -3.39 0.66
C GLY A 271 -6.65 -2.59 1.31
N ASN A 272 -5.49 -3.20 1.56
CA ASN A 272 -4.38 -2.56 2.25
C ASN A 272 -2.98 -3.09 1.85
N LEU A 273 -1.96 -2.30 2.19
CA LEU A 273 -0.53 -2.58 1.97
C LEU A 273 -0.07 -3.88 2.64
N TYR A 274 -0.61 -4.20 3.81
CA TYR A 274 -0.18 -5.39 4.56
C TYR A 274 -0.48 -6.68 3.81
N ASP A 275 -1.69 -6.75 3.23
CA ASP A 275 -2.18 -7.88 2.45
C ASP A 275 -1.45 -7.98 1.10
N GLY A 276 -1.16 -6.82 0.49
CA GLY A 276 -0.41 -6.75 -0.77
C GLY A 276 1.01 -7.30 -0.67
N LEU A 277 1.59 -7.33 0.52
CA LEU A 277 2.96 -7.80 0.77
C LEU A 277 3.01 -9.25 1.32
N GLU A 278 1.89 -9.94 1.50
CA GLU A 278 1.89 -11.24 2.19
C GLU A 278 2.77 -12.31 1.53
N THR A 279 2.99 -12.28 0.22
CA THR A 279 3.84 -13.29 -0.45
C THR A 279 5.33 -12.94 -0.43
N LEU A 280 5.71 -11.78 0.08
CA LEU A 280 7.08 -11.29 0.02
C LEU A 280 7.92 -11.79 1.19
N TRP A 281 9.15 -12.23 0.88
CA TRP A 281 10.19 -12.52 1.86
C TRP A 281 11.42 -11.67 1.60
N LEU A 282 11.78 -10.83 2.56
CA LEU A 282 12.94 -9.95 2.55
C LEU A 282 14.13 -10.65 3.21
N GLY A 283 15.31 -10.52 2.61
CA GLY A 283 16.56 -11.09 3.13
C GLY A 283 17.08 -10.29 4.33
N SER A 284 17.01 -8.97 4.25
CA SER A 284 17.46 -8.06 5.31
C SER A 284 16.48 -6.90 5.53
N ALA A 285 16.70 -6.20 6.64
CA ALA A 285 15.92 -5.07 7.12
C ALA A 285 16.67 -3.73 6.97
N ASP A 286 17.72 -3.72 6.14
CA ASP A 286 18.70 -2.63 6.10
C ASP A 286 18.06 -1.35 5.57
N GLU A 287 18.73 -0.20 5.75
CA GLU A 287 18.22 1.15 5.44
C GLU A 287 17.86 1.42 3.96
N THR A 288 17.69 0.36 3.17
CA THR A 288 17.22 0.39 1.79
C THR A 288 15.91 1.17 1.67
N LEU A 289 15.90 2.13 0.75
CA LEU A 289 14.67 2.79 0.33
C LEU A 289 13.74 1.79 -0.38
N ILE A 290 12.67 1.36 0.29
CA ILE A 290 11.64 0.52 -0.31
C ILE A 290 10.59 1.40 -0.98
N ARG A 291 10.49 1.28 -2.31
CA ARG A 291 9.45 1.95 -3.10
C ARG A 291 8.33 0.97 -3.40
N PHE A 292 7.11 1.39 -3.10
CA PHE A 292 5.90 0.66 -3.46
C PHE A 292 5.23 1.35 -4.64
N THR A 293 4.84 0.57 -5.65
CA THR A 293 4.07 1.09 -6.77
C THR A 293 2.79 0.29 -6.92
N GLN A 294 1.72 1.03 -7.24
CA GLN A 294 0.41 0.47 -7.48
C GLN A 294 0.27 0.21 -8.98
N ASP A 295 0.27 -1.07 -9.37
CA ASP A 295 0.02 -1.44 -10.76
C ASP A 295 -1.50 -1.62 -10.96
N ALA A 296 -2.08 -0.84 -11.87
CA ALA A 296 -3.47 -1.03 -12.26
C ALA A 296 -3.51 -2.20 -13.24
N GLN A 297 -4.23 -3.28 -12.92
CA GLN A 297 -4.42 -4.34 -13.90
C GLN A 297 -4.98 -3.74 -15.19
N THR A 298 -4.16 -3.71 -16.23
CA THR A 298 -4.62 -3.40 -17.58
C THR A 298 -5.43 -4.60 -18.02
N THR A 299 -6.73 -4.59 -17.73
CA THR A 299 -7.70 -5.22 -18.61
C THR A 299 -7.42 -4.75 -20.05
N LYS A 300 -7.91 -5.46 -21.07
CA LYS A 300 -7.66 -5.14 -22.49
C LYS A 300 -7.95 -3.67 -22.89
N GLN A 301 -8.61 -2.89 -22.02
CA GLN A 301 -8.50 -1.44 -21.92
C GLN A 301 -7.85 -1.06 -20.57
N ALA A 302 -6.76 -0.29 -20.59
CA ALA A 302 -6.08 0.23 -19.41
C ALA A 302 -7.04 1.13 -18.60
N SER A 303 -7.70 0.57 -17.59
CA SER A 303 -8.61 1.29 -16.70
C SER A 303 -8.03 1.28 -15.29
N LYS A 304 -8.00 2.45 -14.64
CA LYS A 304 -7.50 2.57 -13.26
C LYS A 304 -8.49 1.88 -12.31
N ILE A 305 -7.98 1.11 -11.37
CA ILE A 305 -8.77 0.56 -10.26
C ILE A 305 -9.07 1.71 -9.29
N ILE A 306 -10.35 1.93 -8.98
CA ILE A 306 -10.82 3.07 -8.16
C ILE A 306 -11.08 2.66 -6.69
N GLY A 307 -10.86 1.38 -6.34
CA GLY A 307 -11.02 0.90 -4.97
C GLY A 307 -10.05 1.60 -4.01
N PRO A 308 -10.47 1.89 -2.76
CA PRO A 308 -9.57 2.45 -1.76
C PRO A 308 -8.46 1.45 -1.44
N PHE A 309 -7.25 1.96 -1.26
CA PHE A 309 -6.09 1.19 -0.82
C PHE A 309 -5.50 1.84 0.43
N GLU A 310 -5.49 1.11 1.53
CA GLU A 310 -5.03 1.60 2.82
C GLU A 310 -3.55 1.31 3.04
N PHE A 311 -2.81 2.32 3.45
CA PHE A 311 -1.43 2.19 3.93
C PHE A 311 -1.26 3.08 5.16
N TYR A 312 -0.28 2.75 5.99
CA TYR A 312 -0.12 3.35 7.30
C TYR A 312 1.21 4.11 7.40
N PRO A 313 1.30 5.16 8.23
CA PRO A 313 2.54 5.91 8.41
C PRO A 313 3.72 5.08 8.93
N LYS A 314 3.44 3.94 9.58
CA LYS A 314 4.44 3.01 10.11
C LYS A 314 4.20 1.63 9.54
N LEU A 315 5.25 1.05 8.95
CA LEU A 315 5.27 -0.30 8.44
C LEU A 315 6.30 -1.12 9.22
N TYR A 316 5.83 -2.07 10.03
CA TYR A 316 6.72 -3.04 10.67
C TYR A 316 7.03 -4.15 9.69
N ILE A 317 8.26 -4.18 9.20
CA ILE A 317 8.68 -5.11 8.15
C ILE A 317 9.05 -6.49 8.68
N ASP A 318 9.13 -6.66 10.01
CA ASP A 318 9.48 -7.93 10.65
C ASP A 318 8.63 -9.10 10.13
N ARG A 319 7.37 -8.86 9.79
CA ARG A 319 6.46 -9.88 9.26
C ARG A 319 6.81 -10.39 7.86
N TYR A 320 7.69 -9.69 7.15
CA TYR A 320 8.14 -10.02 5.81
C TYR A 320 9.60 -10.46 5.79
N LEU A 321 10.32 -10.40 6.92
CA LEU A 321 11.70 -10.87 6.98
C LEU A 321 11.74 -12.39 7.02
N GLN A 322 12.66 -12.99 6.24
CA GLN A 322 12.85 -14.45 6.20
C GLN A 322 13.12 -15.06 7.58
N ILE A 323 13.84 -14.34 8.44
CA ILE A 323 14.15 -14.80 9.81
C ILE A 323 12.89 -15.10 10.63
N ASN A 324 11.75 -14.47 10.31
CA ASN A 324 10.48 -14.65 11.00
C ASN A 324 9.51 -15.54 10.21
N LYS A 325 9.93 -16.15 9.09
CA LYS A 325 9.06 -16.89 8.16
C LYS A 325 8.21 -17.95 8.85
N ASP A 326 8.81 -18.82 9.67
CA ASP A 326 8.09 -19.89 10.36
C ASP A 326 7.01 -19.37 11.32
N LEU A 327 7.36 -18.35 12.11
CA LEU A 327 6.42 -17.69 13.02
C LEU A 327 5.24 -17.07 12.25
N ILE A 328 5.52 -16.43 11.12
CA ILE A 328 4.51 -15.78 10.28
C ILE A 328 3.64 -16.81 9.57
N LEU A 329 4.20 -17.92 9.07
CA LEU A 329 3.42 -19.00 8.48
C LEU A 329 2.47 -19.64 9.50
N ALA A 330 2.92 -19.84 10.75
CA ALA A 330 2.06 -20.30 11.84
C ALA A 330 0.91 -19.32 12.12
N LYS A 331 1.21 -18.02 12.23
CA LYS A 331 0.19 -16.97 12.41
C LYS A 331 -0.78 -16.90 11.22
N ARG A 332 -0.30 -16.97 9.98
CA ARG A 332 -1.16 -17.00 8.78
C ARG A 332 -2.10 -18.19 8.78
N ASN A 333 -1.62 -19.36 9.20
CA ASN A 333 -2.48 -20.54 9.34
C ASN A 333 -3.55 -20.33 10.42
N ALA A 334 -3.21 -19.76 11.57
CA ALA A 334 -4.20 -19.38 12.58
C ALA A 334 -5.22 -18.36 12.04
N ALA A 335 -4.76 -17.32 11.34
CA ALA A 335 -5.61 -16.31 10.72
C ALA A 335 -6.63 -16.92 9.75
N LYS A 336 -6.21 -17.91 8.93
CA LYS A 336 -7.12 -18.63 8.01
C LYS A 336 -8.30 -19.26 8.74
N PHE A 337 -8.05 -19.89 9.89
CA PHE A 337 -9.13 -20.49 10.70
C PHE A 337 -10.05 -19.42 11.30
N LEU A 338 -9.50 -18.30 11.78
CA LEU A 338 -10.31 -17.20 12.32
C LEU A 338 -11.16 -16.52 11.24
N TYR A 339 -10.61 -16.29 10.04
CA TYR A 339 -11.39 -15.77 8.92
C TYR A 339 -12.50 -16.73 8.47
N ALA A 340 -12.25 -18.05 8.47
CA ALA A 340 -13.28 -19.04 8.20
C ALA A 340 -14.42 -18.98 9.22
N GLN A 341 -14.10 -18.91 10.52
CA GLN A 341 -15.08 -18.73 11.60
C GLN A 341 -15.85 -17.42 11.46
N LEU A 342 -15.16 -16.31 11.18
CA LEU A 342 -15.77 -15.00 10.98
C LEU A 342 -16.80 -15.05 9.84
N ARG A 343 -16.44 -15.67 8.72
CA ARG A 343 -17.33 -15.84 7.57
C ARG A 343 -18.56 -16.68 7.93
N GLU A 344 -18.39 -17.75 8.68
CA GLU A 344 -19.50 -18.60 9.13
C GLU A 344 -20.46 -17.84 10.06
N LEU A 345 -19.94 -17.09 11.04
CA LEU A 345 -20.73 -16.27 11.95
C LEU A 345 -21.48 -15.16 11.19
N GLN A 346 -20.81 -14.48 10.26
CA GLN A 346 -21.42 -13.45 9.42
C GLN A 346 -22.54 -14.01 8.54
N ASN A 347 -22.33 -15.17 7.92
CA ASN A 347 -23.36 -15.85 7.13
C ASN A 347 -24.55 -16.25 8.01
N THR A 348 -24.28 -16.82 9.19
CA THR A 348 -25.32 -17.19 10.16
C THR A 348 -26.13 -15.98 10.60
N LEU A 349 -25.48 -14.86 10.94
CA LEU A 349 -26.15 -13.61 11.29
C LEU A 349 -26.98 -13.06 10.13
N ASN A 350 -26.44 -13.09 8.91
CA ASN A 350 -27.14 -12.65 7.71
C ASN A 350 -28.41 -13.46 7.46
N ASN A 351 -28.46 -14.74 7.81
CA ASN A 351 -29.69 -15.55 7.70
C ASN A 351 -30.83 -15.04 8.60
N TYR A 352 -30.52 -14.39 9.74
CA TYR A 352 -31.51 -13.76 10.61
C TYR A 352 -31.90 -12.34 10.17
N ILE A 353 -30.92 -11.57 9.65
CA ILE A 353 -31.13 -10.17 9.24
C ILE A 353 -31.77 -10.06 7.84
N LYS A 354 -31.40 -10.96 6.94
CA LYS A 354 -31.86 -11.06 5.55
C LYS A 354 -32.54 -12.41 5.33
N TYR A 355 -33.53 -12.70 6.15
CA TYR A 355 -34.33 -13.90 6.01
C TYR A 355 -35.10 -13.86 4.69
N PRO A 356 -34.99 -14.88 3.83
CA PRO A 356 -35.63 -14.89 2.52
C PRO A 356 -37.16 -15.01 2.67
N CYS A 357 -37.89 -14.07 2.08
CA CYS A 357 -39.35 -14.10 2.03
C CYS A 357 -39.82 -13.67 0.63
N ASN A 358 -40.12 -14.66 -0.22
CA ASN A 358 -40.36 -14.47 -1.66
C ASN A 358 -39.12 -13.86 -2.35
N ASP A 359 -39.34 -12.82 -3.18
CA ASP A 359 -38.28 -12.11 -3.92
C ASP A 359 -37.57 -11.02 -3.07
N GLU A 360 -37.92 -10.90 -1.79
CA GLU A 360 -37.38 -9.88 -0.88
C GLU A 360 -36.74 -10.51 0.37
N ALA A 361 -35.88 -9.74 1.04
CA ALA A 361 -35.22 -10.14 2.28
C ALA A 361 -35.72 -9.29 3.46
N PHE A 362 -36.08 -9.95 4.56
CA PHE A 362 -36.61 -9.30 5.75
C PHE A 362 -35.85 -9.75 7.00
N SER A 363 -35.76 -8.87 8.00
CA SER A 363 -35.28 -9.27 9.31
C SER A 363 -36.33 -10.13 10.01
N LEU A 364 -35.93 -11.32 10.48
CA LEU A 364 -36.83 -12.25 11.15
C LEU A 364 -37.43 -11.64 12.43
N ALA A 365 -36.62 -10.89 13.20
CA ALA A 365 -37.08 -10.16 14.39
C ALA A 365 -38.15 -9.11 14.03
N ASN A 366 -37.94 -8.33 12.97
CA ASN A 366 -38.95 -7.37 12.51
C ASN A 366 -40.23 -8.07 12.03
N ALA A 367 -40.13 -9.20 11.34
CA ALA A 367 -41.28 -9.97 10.90
C ALA A 367 -42.12 -10.45 12.10
N ILE A 368 -41.48 -11.04 13.12
CA ILE A 368 -42.15 -11.48 14.35
C ILE A 368 -42.80 -10.30 15.07
N ARG A 369 -42.10 -9.16 15.17
CA ARG A 369 -42.65 -7.95 15.79
C ARG A 369 -43.90 -7.45 15.06
N ILE A 370 -43.87 -7.40 13.73
CA ILE A 370 -45.03 -6.99 12.91
C ILE A 370 -46.21 -7.94 13.11
N VAL A 371 -45.97 -9.25 13.11
CA VAL A 371 -47.02 -10.26 13.34
C VAL A 371 -47.61 -10.12 14.74
N TYR A 372 -46.76 -9.90 15.75
CA TYR A 372 -47.20 -9.67 17.13
C TYR A 372 -48.04 -8.39 17.26
N GLU A 373 -47.58 -7.26 16.72
CA GLU A 373 -48.32 -5.99 16.73
C GLU A 373 -49.67 -6.10 16.01
N PHE A 374 -49.73 -6.88 14.92
CA PHE A 374 -50.97 -7.15 14.19
C PHE A 374 -51.93 -8.04 14.99
N ALA A 375 -51.44 -9.16 15.53
CA ALA A 375 -52.24 -10.12 16.29
C ALA A 375 -52.79 -9.52 17.59
N THR A 376 -52.06 -8.60 18.22
CA THR A 376 -52.47 -7.91 19.45
C THR A 376 -53.32 -6.66 19.20
N GLY A 377 -53.53 -6.26 17.94
CA GLY A 377 -54.31 -5.07 17.61
C GLY A 377 -53.62 -3.74 17.97
N CYS A 378 -52.31 -3.74 18.22
CA CYS A 378 -51.54 -2.53 18.52
C CYS A 378 -51.45 -1.57 17.32
N ARG A 379 -51.72 -2.05 16.09
CA ARG A 379 -51.91 -1.23 14.89
C ARG A 379 -53.34 -1.32 14.36
N LEU A 380 -54.28 -0.60 14.97
CA LEU A 380 -55.61 -0.44 14.41
C LEU A 380 -55.56 0.57 13.24
N ASN A 381 -55.66 0.06 12.02
CA ASN A 381 -56.04 0.88 10.86
C ASN A 381 -57.52 1.31 10.98
N PRO A 382 -57.92 2.45 10.38
CA PRO A 382 -59.29 2.96 10.47
C PRO A 382 -60.31 1.91 10.02
N LEU A 383 -61.51 1.95 10.63
CA LEU A 383 -62.63 1.08 10.33
C LEU A 383 -62.84 0.96 8.81
N PRO A 384 -62.99 -0.27 8.26
CA PRO A 384 -63.20 -0.44 6.84
C PRO A 384 -64.57 0.12 6.42
N PRO A 385 -64.77 0.39 5.12
CA PRO A 385 -66.08 0.76 4.57
C PRO A 385 -67.16 -0.21 5.04
N LYS A 386 -68.38 0.28 5.35
CA LYS A 386 -69.50 -0.49 5.93
C LYS A 386 -69.77 -1.85 5.26
N LYS A 387 -69.53 -1.96 3.95
CA LYS A 387 -69.70 -3.20 3.16
C LYS A 387 -68.76 -4.35 3.55
N TYR A 388 -67.65 -4.07 4.23
CA TYR A 388 -66.69 -5.07 4.71
C TYR A 388 -66.70 -5.22 6.24
N LEU A 389 -67.57 -4.51 6.95
CA LEU A 389 -67.57 -4.45 8.42
C LEU A 389 -67.85 -5.82 9.05
N PHE A 390 -68.74 -6.63 8.47
CA PHE A 390 -69.03 -7.98 8.96
C PHE A 390 -67.84 -8.93 8.80
N PHE A 391 -67.18 -8.92 7.64
CA PHE A 391 -65.96 -9.69 7.39
C PHE A 391 -64.81 -9.24 8.30
N TYR A 392 -64.69 -7.93 8.52
CA TYR A 392 -63.72 -7.37 9.45
C TYR A 392 -63.99 -7.85 10.87
N ILE A 393 -65.20 -7.69 11.41
CA ILE A 393 -65.55 -8.15 12.76
C ILE A 393 -65.32 -9.67 12.90
N SER A 394 -65.75 -10.48 11.93
CA SER A 394 -65.54 -11.94 11.95
C SER A 394 -64.04 -12.32 11.91
N PHE A 395 -63.24 -11.63 11.10
CA PHE A 395 -61.81 -11.82 11.02
C PHE A 395 -61.11 -11.46 12.35
N TYR A 396 -61.45 -10.32 12.95
CA TYR A 396 -60.87 -9.91 14.23
C TYR A 396 -61.30 -10.80 15.39
N LEU A 397 -62.55 -11.29 15.43
CA LEU A 397 -62.99 -12.24 16.46
C LEU A 397 -62.20 -13.55 16.42
N ASN A 398 -61.93 -14.08 15.22
CA ASN A 398 -61.05 -15.23 15.06
C ASN A 398 -59.59 -14.89 15.42
N LEU A 399 -59.10 -13.72 15.00
CA LEU A 399 -57.76 -13.25 15.33
C LEU A 399 -57.55 -13.11 16.84
N PHE A 400 -58.53 -12.61 17.59
CA PHE A 400 -58.51 -12.49 19.06
C PHE A 400 -58.41 -13.86 19.75
N ALA A 401 -59.09 -14.89 19.23
CA ALA A 401 -58.97 -16.25 19.76
C ALA A 401 -57.55 -16.82 19.57
N TYR A 402 -56.90 -16.52 18.44
CA TYR A 402 -55.50 -16.90 18.20
C TYR A 402 -54.49 -15.98 18.89
N ALA A 403 -54.83 -14.71 19.14
CA ALA A 403 -53.97 -13.72 19.78
C ALA A 403 -53.52 -14.18 21.17
N TYR A 404 -54.39 -14.84 21.93
CA TYR A 404 -54.04 -15.43 23.23
C TYR A 404 -52.92 -16.49 23.11
N LYS A 405 -52.92 -17.28 22.03
CA LYS A 405 -51.87 -18.29 21.76
C LYS A 405 -50.55 -17.66 21.34
N PHE A 406 -50.61 -16.51 20.66
CA PHE A 406 -49.44 -15.75 20.20
C PHE A 406 -48.86 -14.81 21.26
N GLN A 407 -49.63 -14.46 22.30
CA GLN A 407 -49.31 -13.44 23.29
C GLN A 407 -48.03 -13.77 24.08
N ASN A 408 -47.76 -15.05 24.32
CA ASN A 408 -46.56 -15.50 25.05
C ASN A 408 -45.48 -16.10 24.13
N THR A 409 -45.88 -16.68 22.99
CA THR A 409 -44.96 -17.41 22.10
C THR A 409 -44.14 -16.48 21.22
N LEU A 410 -44.76 -15.48 20.57
CA LEU A 410 -44.04 -14.56 19.69
C LEU A 410 -43.04 -13.67 20.43
N PRO A 411 -43.36 -13.10 21.63
CA PRO A 411 -42.36 -12.35 22.40
C PRO A 411 -41.21 -13.23 22.89
N ALA A 412 -41.48 -14.49 23.28
CA ALA A 412 -40.44 -15.42 23.69
C ALA A 412 -39.49 -15.73 22.51
N TRP A 413 -40.03 -16.02 21.32
CA TRP A 413 -39.24 -16.24 20.11
C TRP A 413 -38.48 -14.98 19.67
N LEU A 414 -39.10 -13.80 19.76
CA LEU A 414 -38.43 -12.54 19.48
C LEU A 414 -37.23 -12.35 20.40
N THR A 415 -37.42 -12.54 21.71
CA THR A 415 -36.35 -12.45 22.71
C THR A 415 -35.24 -13.46 22.43
N GLU A 416 -35.60 -14.70 22.08
CA GLU A 416 -34.63 -15.74 21.73
C GLU A 416 -33.81 -15.39 20.47
N ILE A 417 -34.46 -14.90 19.42
CA ILE A 417 -33.80 -14.52 18.16
C ILE A 417 -32.91 -13.30 18.35
N GLU A 418 -33.39 -12.29 19.09
CA GLU A 418 -32.59 -11.10 19.41
C GLU A 418 -31.38 -11.47 20.26
N ALA A 419 -31.54 -12.35 21.26
CA ALA A 419 -30.45 -12.88 22.07
C ALA A 419 -29.43 -13.66 21.23
N LYS A 420 -29.88 -14.53 20.31
CA LYS A 420 -28.99 -15.25 19.37
C LYS A 420 -28.23 -14.28 18.48
N CYS A 421 -28.90 -13.28 17.90
CA CYS A 421 -28.25 -12.27 17.06
C CYS A 421 -27.23 -11.45 17.85
N ALA A 422 -27.52 -11.11 19.10
CA ALA A 422 -26.60 -10.39 19.98
C ALA A 422 -25.36 -11.24 20.28
N HIS A 423 -25.53 -12.51 20.64
CA HIS A 423 -24.42 -13.44 20.89
C HIS A 423 -23.54 -13.62 19.65
N ILE A 424 -24.13 -13.82 18.47
CA ILE A 424 -23.35 -13.95 17.23
C ILE A 424 -22.55 -12.67 16.93
N ARG A 425 -23.13 -11.48 17.19
CA ARG A 425 -22.41 -10.21 17.03
C ARG A 425 -21.24 -10.10 18.02
N GLU A 426 -21.43 -10.54 19.26
CA GLU A 426 -20.36 -10.58 20.26
C GLU A 426 -19.24 -11.55 19.84
N ASP A 427 -19.59 -12.74 19.34
CA ASP A 427 -18.63 -13.69 18.78
C ASP A 427 -17.86 -13.10 17.59
N ILE A 428 -18.55 -12.40 16.68
CA ILE A 428 -17.91 -11.68 15.56
C ILE A 428 -16.90 -10.67 16.08
N CYS A 429 -17.28 -9.83 17.05
CA CYS A 429 -16.39 -8.84 17.64
C CYS A 429 -15.18 -9.50 18.33
N ARG A 430 -15.39 -10.63 19.02
CA ARG A 430 -14.31 -11.39 19.66
C ARG A 430 -13.31 -11.93 18.64
N VAL A 431 -13.79 -12.58 17.57
CA VAL A 431 -12.92 -13.13 16.51
C VAL A 431 -12.17 -12.01 15.78
N GLN A 432 -12.81 -10.86 15.53
CA GLN A 432 -12.14 -9.68 14.96
C GLN A 432 -11.04 -9.13 15.87
N ALA A 433 -11.28 -9.08 17.19
CA ALA A 433 -10.28 -8.67 18.16
C ALA A 433 -9.09 -9.64 18.20
N GLU A 434 -9.34 -10.95 18.14
CA GLU A 434 -8.31 -11.98 18.09
C GLU A 434 -7.45 -11.88 16.82
N LEU A 435 -8.08 -11.67 15.65
CA LEU A 435 -7.38 -11.38 14.40
C LEU A 435 -6.45 -10.17 14.50
N LYS A 436 -6.92 -9.09 15.14
CA LYS A 436 -6.11 -7.88 15.36
C LYS A 436 -4.92 -8.14 16.29
N GLN A 437 -5.12 -8.92 17.35
CA GLN A 437 -4.08 -9.26 18.32
C GLN A 437 -3.03 -10.23 17.75
N LEU A 438 -3.39 -11.06 16.78
CA LEU A 438 -2.51 -12.08 16.20
C LEU A 438 -1.18 -11.52 15.68
N TYR A 439 -1.24 -10.34 15.06
CA TYR A 439 -0.07 -9.61 14.55
C TYR A 439 0.39 -8.47 15.47
N ASP A 440 -0.27 -8.25 16.60
CA ASP A 440 0.13 -7.32 17.64
C ASP A 440 1.22 -7.93 18.55
N ASP A 441 2.22 -8.54 17.91
CA ASP A 441 3.29 -9.28 18.57
C ASP A 441 4.51 -8.38 18.77
N PRO A 442 5.00 -8.17 20.00
CA PRO A 442 6.22 -7.39 20.24
C PRO A 442 7.45 -7.89 19.48
N GLN A 443 7.51 -9.20 19.16
CA GLN A 443 8.60 -9.76 18.37
C GLN A 443 8.59 -9.27 16.92
N LEU A 444 7.43 -8.84 16.41
CA LEU A 444 7.21 -8.36 15.05
C LEU A 444 7.14 -6.82 14.97
N LYS A 445 7.65 -6.13 15.99
CA LYS A 445 7.67 -4.65 16.06
C LYS A 445 9.07 -4.08 16.29
N LYS A 446 10.10 -4.77 15.81
CA LYS A 446 11.50 -4.39 16.03
C LYS A 446 12.03 -3.52 14.91
N LYS A 447 11.60 -3.74 13.66
CA LYS A 447 12.07 -3.03 12.46
C LYS A 447 10.92 -2.26 11.83
N CYS A 448 10.93 -0.95 12.01
CA CYS A 448 9.87 -0.03 11.58
C CYS A 448 10.36 0.89 10.47
N TYR A 449 9.62 0.94 9.36
CA TYR A 449 9.77 1.92 8.31
C TYR A 449 8.75 3.02 8.50
N ASN A 450 9.19 4.27 8.47
CA ASN A 450 8.30 5.41 8.48
C ASN A 450 8.01 5.82 7.03
N LEU A 451 6.74 6.10 6.74
CA LEU A 451 6.33 6.61 5.45
C LEU A 451 6.91 8.01 5.24
N HIS A 452 7.86 8.12 4.30
CA HIS A 452 8.54 9.38 4.00
C HIS A 452 7.75 10.24 2.99
N ALA A 453 7.26 9.63 1.91
CA ALA A 453 6.60 10.34 0.83
C ALA A 453 5.57 9.49 0.11
N VAL A 454 4.60 10.15 -0.53
CA VAL A 454 3.57 9.54 -1.38
C VAL A 454 3.45 10.34 -2.67
N CYS A 455 3.78 9.71 -3.80
CA CYS A 455 3.51 10.28 -5.13
C CYS A 455 2.09 9.91 -5.56
N VAL A 456 1.29 10.90 -5.93
CA VAL A 456 -0.12 10.75 -6.32
C VAL A 456 -0.29 11.13 -7.78
N HIS A 457 -1.18 10.43 -8.47
CA HIS A 457 -1.51 10.66 -9.87
C HIS A 457 -3.01 10.81 -10.06
N GLU A 458 -3.44 11.97 -10.54
CA GLU A 458 -4.83 12.22 -10.97
C GLU A 458 -4.91 12.31 -12.49
N GLY A 459 -5.86 11.60 -13.10
CA GLY A 459 -6.06 11.58 -14.54
C GLY A 459 -6.29 10.18 -15.10
N SER A 460 -6.17 10.03 -16.42
CA SER A 460 -6.22 8.74 -17.10
C SER A 460 -4.90 7.96 -16.91
N ALA A 461 -4.77 6.79 -17.52
CA ALA A 461 -3.50 6.06 -17.54
C ALA A 461 -2.42 6.77 -18.40
N THR A 462 -2.83 7.59 -19.36
CA THR A 462 -1.94 8.18 -20.38
C THR A 462 -1.69 9.68 -20.17
N LEU A 463 -2.60 10.37 -19.49
CA LEU A 463 -2.53 11.80 -19.23
C LEU A 463 -3.03 12.07 -17.82
N GLY A 464 -2.25 12.83 -17.06
CA GLY A 464 -2.66 13.28 -15.75
C GLY A 464 -1.65 14.21 -15.10
N HIS A 465 -1.95 14.58 -13.87
CA HIS A 465 -1.12 15.42 -13.05
C HIS A 465 -0.53 14.60 -11.89
N PHE A 466 0.75 14.78 -11.65
CA PHE A 466 1.47 14.19 -10.55
C PHE A 466 1.83 15.26 -9.52
N TRP A 467 1.70 14.90 -8.25
CA TRP A 467 2.24 15.65 -7.13
C TRP A 467 2.70 14.67 -6.04
N THR A 468 3.44 15.18 -5.06
CA THR A 468 3.98 14.38 -3.95
C THR A 468 3.63 15.04 -2.64
N TYR A 469 3.19 14.22 -1.67
CA TYR A 469 3.20 14.56 -0.26
C TYR A 469 4.49 14.08 0.39
N VAL A 470 5.17 14.92 1.16
CA VAL A 470 6.39 14.54 1.88
C VAL A 470 6.24 14.84 3.36
N TYR A 471 6.62 13.89 4.21
CA TYR A 471 6.68 14.07 5.64
C TYR A 471 7.98 14.77 6.04
N HIS A 472 7.87 15.89 6.75
CA HIS A 472 9.01 16.57 7.33
C HIS A 472 9.19 16.12 8.78
N PRO A 473 10.22 15.33 9.12
CA PRO A 473 10.37 14.76 10.46
C PRO A 473 10.51 15.84 11.54
N ASP A 474 11.35 16.85 11.33
CA ASP A 474 11.59 17.88 12.36
C ASP A 474 10.38 18.80 12.62
N ARG A 475 9.38 18.80 11.73
CA ARG A 475 8.16 19.61 11.84
C ARG A 475 6.93 18.79 12.16
N GLU A 476 7.08 17.47 12.16
CA GLU A 476 6.01 16.50 12.38
C GLU A 476 4.77 16.74 11.49
N LYS A 477 4.99 17.13 10.23
CA LYS A 477 3.91 17.53 9.31
C LYS A 477 4.17 17.10 7.87
N TRP A 478 3.09 16.77 7.18
CA TRP A 478 3.05 16.55 5.73
C TRP A 478 3.00 17.88 4.97
N PHE A 479 3.83 17.98 3.93
CA PHE A 479 3.87 19.09 2.97
C PHE A 479 3.35 18.64 1.62
#